data_AF-A0A1H3DXT8-F1
#
_entry.id   AF-A0A1H3DXT8-F1
#
_cell.length_a   1.000
_cell.length_b   1.000
_cell.length_c   1.000
_cell.angle_alpha   90.00
_cell.angle_beta   90.00
_cell.angle_gamma   90.00
#
_symmetry.space_group_name_H-M   'P 1'
#
loop_
_entity.id
_entity.type
_entity.pdbx_description
1 polymer ?
#
loop_
_entity_poly.entity_id
_entity_poly.type
_entity_poly.pdbx_seq_one_letter_code
_entity_poly.pdbx_strand_id
1 'polypeptide(L)'
;MTPVNDRELFKGQVVQVYRNLNRDCFSIRDKKTRLVVGYCMSVTLTNARFVVSAPGHARVIKTGIRTVHAYVEGEFISAEDDKKDYYDIGYYNPFKTEKFIQENTGKLLEFASFAHCQGTRVYFLP
;
A
#
# COMPACT_ATOMS: atom_id res chain seq x y z
N MET A 1 6.03 -4.81 -13.75
CA MET A 1 5.03 -3.72 -13.66
C MET A 1 4.38 -3.53 -15.02
N THR A 2 3.09 -3.22 -15.08
CA THR A 2 2.40 -2.79 -16.31
C THR A 2 2.11 -1.29 -16.24
N PRO A 3 2.70 -0.45 -17.10
CA PRO A 3 2.44 0.99 -17.11
C PRO A 3 1.02 1.31 -17.60
N VAL A 4 0.53 2.52 -17.27
CA VAL A 4 -0.77 3.03 -17.73
C VAL A 4 -0.56 4.27 -18.59
N ASN A 5 -1.10 4.27 -19.82
CA ASN A 5 -1.03 5.38 -20.77
C ASN A 5 0.40 5.92 -20.96
N ASP A 6 1.37 5.01 -21.09
CA ASP A 6 2.80 5.32 -21.27
C ASP A 6 3.39 6.25 -20.20
N ARG A 7 2.75 6.30 -19.01
CA ARG A 7 3.26 7.06 -17.87
C ARG A 7 4.50 6.39 -17.31
N GLU A 8 5.51 7.20 -17.06
CA GLU A 8 6.76 6.77 -16.47
C GLU A 8 6.68 6.77 -14.93
N LEU A 9 7.45 5.87 -14.33
CA LEU A 9 7.63 5.77 -12.89
C LEU A 9 9.13 5.60 -12.61
N PHE A 10 9.68 6.46 -11.77
CA PHE A 10 11.10 6.48 -11.46
C PHE A 10 11.37 6.20 -9.99
N LYS A 11 12.55 5.61 -9.71
CA LYS A 11 13.03 5.44 -8.34
C LYS A 11 13.11 6.79 -7.63
N GLY A 12 12.67 6.87 -6.38
CA GLY A 12 12.57 8.09 -5.59
C GLY A 12 11.28 8.90 -5.82
N GLN A 13 10.45 8.54 -6.79
CA GLN A 13 9.17 9.22 -7.01
C GLN A 13 8.20 8.91 -5.87
N VAL A 14 7.58 9.95 -5.29
CA VAL A 14 6.62 9.76 -4.20
C VAL A 14 5.29 9.28 -4.76
N VAL A 15 4.87 8.10 -4.32
CA VAL A 15 3.68 7.40 -4.80
C VAL A 15 2.76 7.00 -3.65
N GLN A 16 1.54 6.64 -4.00
CA GLN A 16 0.57 5.99 -3.14
C GLN A 16 0.19 4.65 -3.75
N VAL A 17 0.53 3.58 -3.04
CA VAL A 17 0.27 2.20 -3.41
C VAL A 17 -0.97 1.72 -2.67
N TYR A 18 -1.93 1.16 -3.40
CA TYR A 18 -3.10 0.53 -2.79
C TYR A 18 -3.48 -0.73 -3.53
N ARG A 19 -4.14 -1.64 -2.79
CA ARG A 19 -4.71 -2.84 -3.38
C ARG A 19 -5.84 -2.46 -4.33
N ASN A 20 -5.77 -2.94 -5.56
CA ASN A 20 -6.88 -2.83 -6.49
C ASN A 20 -7.98 -3.82 -6.07
N LEU A 21 -9.23 -3.37 -5.99
CA LEU A 21 -10.35 -4.25 -5.59
C LEU A 21 -10.93 -5.03 -6.77
N ASN A 22 -10.65 -4.61 -8.00
CA ASN A 22 -11.13 -5.24 -9.22
C ASN A 22 -10.05 -6.10 -9.89
N ARG A 23 -8.82 -6.09 -9.37
CA ARG A 23 -7.66 -6.81 -9.90
C ARG A 23 -6.88 -7.42 -8.75
N ASP A 24 -6.28 -8.59 -8.94
CA ASP A 24 -5.44 -9.23 -7.93
C ASP A 24 -4.02 -8.61 -7.89
N CYS A 25 -3.94 -7.28 -7.79
CA CYS A 25 -2.67 -6.54 -7.87
C CYS A 25 -2.74 -5.21 -7.11
N PHE A 26 -1.61 -4.50 -7.04
CA PHE A 26 -1.54 -3.13 -6.57
C PHE A 26 -1.70 -2.13 -7.72
N SER A 27 -2.30 -0.99 -7.42
CA SER A 27 -2.25 0.22 -8.24
C SER A 27 -1.23 1.17 -7.62
N ILE A 28 -0.32 1.69 -8.45
CA ILE A 28 0.64 2.74 -8.07
C ILE A 28 0.09 4.06 -8.58
N ARG A 29 -0.23 4.99 -7.67
CA ARG A 29 -0.70 6.33 -7.98
C ARG A 29 0.38 7.36 -7.67
N ASP A 30 0.73 8.18 -8.64
CA ASP A 30 1.63 9.30 -8.39
C ASP A 30 1.00 10.29 -7.40
N LYS A 31 1.76 10.68 -6.37
CA LYS A 31 1.23 11.52 -5.28
C LYS A 31 0.84 12.91 -5.78
N LYS A 32 1.61 13.48 -6.72
CA LYS A 32 1.48 14.86 -7.22
C LYS A 32 0.29 15.02 -8.16
N THR A 33 0.22 14.19 -9.21
CA THR A 33 -0.78 14.22 -10.27
C THR A 33 -2.06 13.48 -9.91
N ARG A 34 -2.02 12.60 -8.90
CA ARG A 34 -3.13 11.71 -8.50
C ARG A 34 -3.52 10.69 -9.57
N LEU A 35 -2.70 10.52 -10.61
CA LEU A 35 -2.94 9.56 -11.68
C LEU A 35 -2.29 8.21 -11.37
N VAL A 36 -2.96 7.12 -11.75
CA VAL A 36 -2.36 5.78 -11.70
C VAL A 36 -1.30 5.68 -12.81
N VAL A 37 -0.08 5.34 -12.44
CA VAL A 37 1.07 5.22 -13.35
C VAL A 37 1.35 3.77 -13.73
N GLY A 38 0.95 2.81 -12.89
CA GLY A 38 1.14 1.40 -13.20
C GLY A 38 0.45 0.45 -12.25
N TYR A 39 0.44 -0.82 -12.64
CA TYR A 39 0.00 -1.95 -11.85
C TYR A 39 1.16 -2.92 -11.60
N CYS A 40 1.18 -3.54 -10.42
CA CYS A 40 2.23 -4.49 -10.05
C CYS A 40 1.72 -5.53 -9.06
N MET A 41 2.37 -6.70 -9.03
CA MET A 41 2.08 -7.77 -8.06
C MET A 41 2.75 -7.50 -6.71
N SER A 42 3.90 -6.83 -6.74
CA SER A 42 4.66 -6.38 -5.59
C SER A 42 5.25 -5.00 -5.84
N VAL A 43 5.50 -4.25 -4.77
CA VAL A 43 6.17 -2.94 -4.83
C VAL A 43 6.87 -2.63 -3.51
N THR A 44 8.09 -2.13 -3.62
CA THR A 44 8.92 -1.68 -2.50
C THR A 44 8.95 -0.15 -2.45
N LEU A 45 8.68 0.40 -1.27
CA LEU A 45 8.79 1.82 -0.96
C LEU A 45 9.78 2.07 0.17
N THR A 46 10.44 3.23 0.16
CA THR A 46 11.14 3.79 1.33
C THR A 46 10.39 4.98 1.90
N ASN A 47 10.70 5.36 3.14
CA ASN A 47 10.04 6.45 3.88
C ASN A 47 8.52 6.25 3.90
N ALA A 48 8.10 5.01 4.21
CA ALA A 48 6.74 4.57 4.04
C ALA A 48 5.83 5.10 5.16
N ARG A 49 4.64 5.57 4.77
CA ARG A 49 3.56 6.01 5.65
C ARG A 49 2.28 5.26 5.32
N PHE A 50 1.65 4.72 6.34
CA PHE A 50 0.45 3.90 6.22
C PHE A 50 -0.80 4.73 6.49
N VAL A 51 -1.70 4.79 5.52
CA VAL A 51 -2.82 5.74 5.55
C VAL A 51 -4.13 5.02 5.39
N VAL A 52 -5.08 5.31 6.28
CA VAL A 52 -6.48 4.93 6.17
C VAL A 52 -7.33 6.21 6.23
N SER A 53 -8.17 6.44 5.23
CA SER A 53 -9.13 7.55 5.25
C SER A 53 -10.29 7.20 6.19
N ALA A 54 -10.42 7.92 7.30
CA ALA A 54 -11.49 7.70 8.28
C ALA A 54 -12.91 7.83 7.68
N PRO A 55 -13.22 8.84 6.82
CA PRO A 55 -14.51 8.87 6.12
C PRO A 55 -14.72 7.66 5.20
N GLY A 56 -13.65 7.18 4.56
CA GLY A 56 -13.71 5.99 3.71
C GLY A 56 -13.97 4.72 4.51
N HIS A 57 -13.29 4.55 5.64
CA HIS A 57 -13.50 3.42 6.55
C HIS A 57 -14.92 3.43 7.13
N ALA A 58 -15.40 4.56 7.64
CA ALA A 58 -16.77 4.72 8.14
C ALA A 58 -17.82 4.35 7.09
N ARG A 59 -17.60 4.73 5.82
CA ARG A 59 -18.46 4.33 4.71
C ARG A 59 -18.46 2.81 4.51
N VAL A 60 -17.30 2.15 4.53
CA VAL A 60 -17.19 0.68 4.38
C VAL A 60 -17.90 -0.04 5.52
N ILE A 61 -17.76 0.44 6.76
CA ILE A 61 -18.47 -0.13 7.91
C ILE A 61 -19.99 0.04 7.76
N LYS A 62 -20.45 1.24 7.36
CA LYS A 62 -21.87 1.53 7.18
C LYS A 62 -22.51 0.69 6.08
N THR A 63 -21.84 0.50 4.94
CA THR A 63 -22.41 -0.17 3.77
C THR A 63 -22.10 -1.65 3.70
N GLY A 64 -21.08 -2.13 4.42
CA GLY A 64 -20.54 -3.49 4.26
C GLY A 64 -19.77 -3.70 2.93
N ILE A 65 -19.62 -2.67 2.11
CA ILE A 65 -19.02 -2.76 0.77
C ILE A 65 -17.62 -2.16 0.80
N ARG A 66 -16.60 -2.96 0.42
CA ARG A 66 -15.22 -2.50 0.35
C ARG A 66 -15.06 -1.42 -0.71
N THR A 67 -14.33 -0.37 -0.36
CA THR A 67 -13.88 0.69 -1.27
C THR A 67 -12.40 0.93 -1.05
N VAL A 68 -11.69 1.50 -2.04
CA VAL A 68 -10.29 1.87 -1.85
C VAL A 68 -10.21 3.13 -0.99
N HIS A 69 -9.71 2.99 0.23
CA HIS A 69 -9.53 4.09 1.19
C HIS A 69 -8.26 3.97 2.04
N ALA A 70 -7.50 2.91 1.81
CA ALA A 70 -6.23 2.64 2.49
C ALA A 70 -5.11 2.51 1.47
N TYR A 71 -3.94 3.07 1.78
CA TYR A 71 -2.76 3.06 0.91
C TYR A 71 -1.47 3.18 1.73
N VAL A 72 -0.36 2.74 1.14
CA VAL A 72 1.00 3.00 1.60
C VAL A 72 1.56 4.12 0.73
N GLU A 73 1.98 5.21 1.34
CA GLU A 73 2.65 6.33 0.67
C GLU A 73 4.15 6.26 0.93
N GLY A 74 4.98 6.53 -0.07
CA GLY A 74 6.43 6.52 0.09
C GLY A 74 7.14 6.76 -1.23
N GLU A 75 8.47 6.76 -1.21
CA GLU A 75 9.30 6.86 -2.40
C GLU A 75 9.44 5.50 -3.06
N PHE A 76 9.14 5.43 -4.35
CA PHE A 76 9.23 4.20 -5.12
C PHE A 76 10.67 3.67 -5.20
N ILE A 77 10.87 2.38 -4.93
CA ILE A 77 12.16 1.71 -5.13
C ILE A 77 12.11 0.77 -6.33
N SER A 78 11.21 -0.21 -6.29
CA SER A 78 11.10 -1.25 -7.31
C SER A 78 9.70 -1.87 -7.30
N ALA A 79 9.33 -2.49 -8.43
CA ALA A 79 8.10 -3.29 -8.58
C ALA A 79 8.43 -4.78 -8.79
N GLU A 80 9.58 -5.20 -8.25
CA GLU A 80 10.09 -6.56 -8.29
C GLU A 80 9.71 -7.29 -6.99
N ASP A 81 9.82 -8.61 -6.98
CA ASP A 81 9.73 -9.37 -5.73
C ASP A 81 11.09 -9.30 -5.05
N ASP A 82 11.14 -8.60 -3.92
CA ASP A 82 12.35 -8.42 -3.11
C ASP A 82 12.02 -8.61 -1.63
N LYS A 83 11.04 -9.47 -1.35
CA LYS A 83 10.69 -9.84 0.03
C LYS A 83 11.92 -10.44 0.72
N LYS A 84 12.18 -9.99 1.95
CA LYS A 84 13.21 -10.56 2.82
C LYS A 84 12.55 -11.25 4.02
N ASP A 85 13.14 -12.37 4.45
CA ASP A 85 12.58 -13.21 5.51
C ASP A 85 12.63 -12.55 6.90
N TYR A 86 13.47 -11.53 7.09
CA TYR A 86 13.64 -10.82 8.35
C TYR A 86 12.73 -9.59 8.51
N TYR A 87 11.79 -9.37 7.58
CA TYR A 87 10.84 -8.25 7.68
C TYR A 87 9.67 -8.62 8.61
N ASP A 88 9.23 -7.65 9.42
CA ASP A 88 7.98 -7.76 10.15
C ASP A 88 6.79 -7.69 9.18
N ILE A 89 5.65 -8.23 9.58
CA ILE A 89 4.44 -8.28 8.75
C ILE A 89 3.40 -7.32 9.28
N GLY A 90 2.86 -6.48 8.40
CA GLY A 90 1.73 -5.60 8.65
C GLY A 90 0.56 -5.89 7.73
N TYR A 91 -0.64 -5.51 8.16
CA TYR A 91 -1.84 -5.61 7.35
C TYR A 91 -2.88 -4.56 7.71
N TYR A 92 -3.88 -4.44 6.83
CA TYR A 92 -5.10 -3.70 7.08
C TYR A 92 -6.30 -4.50 6.57
N ASN A 93 -7.36 -4.58 7.38
CA ASN A 93 -8.65 -5.09 6.95
C ASN A 93 -9.78 -4.24 7.56
N PRO A 94 -10.60 -3.54 6.75
CA PRO A 94 -11.58 -2.60 7.25
C PRO A 94 -12.62 -3.21 8.21
N PHE A 95 -12.86 -4.52 8.12
CA PHE A 95 -13.81 -5.23 8.99
C PHE A 95 -13.17 -5.81 10.26
N LYS A 96 -11.86 -5.65 10.44
CA LYS A 96 -11.11 -6.16 11.60
C LYS A 96 -10.31 -5.08 12.33
N THR A 97 -9.90 -4.02 11.62
CA THR A 97 -8.93 -3.03 12.09
C THR A 97 -9.32 -1.64 11.57
N GLU A 98 -9.12 -0.60 12.38
CA GLU A 98 -9.35 0.79 11.97
C GLU A 98 -8.15 1.42 11.24
N LYS A 99 -6.94 0.95 11.55
CA LYS A 99 -5.65 1.38 10.97
C LYS A 99 -4.84 0.17 10.52
N PHE A 100 -3.73 0.41 9.82
CA PHE A 100 -2.71 -0.62 9.63
C PHE A 100 -2.13 -1.05 10.98
N ILE A 101 -1.95 -2.35 11.17
CA ILE A 101 -1.36 -2.93 12.36
C ILE A 101 -0.30 -3.96 12.01
N GLN A 102 0.65 -4.15 12.93
CA GLN A 102 1.62 -5.24 12.89
C GLN A 102 0.92 -6.56 13.24
N GLU A 103 1.13 -7.59 12.44
CA GLU A 103 0.45 -8.89 12.59
C GLU A 103 0.82 -9.59 13.90
N ASN A 104 2.10 -9.50 14.31
CA ASN A 104 2.60 -10.17 15.51
C ASN A 104 2.25 -9.45 16.82
N THR A 105 2.14 -8.13 16.80
CA THR A 105 2.02 -7.33 18.04
C THR A 105 0.68 -6.61 18.18
N GLY A 106 -0.10 -6.48 17.10
CA GLY A 106 -1.32 -5.67 17.06
C GLY A 106 -1.06 -4.16 17.18
N LYS A 107 0.20 -3.72 17.29
CA LYS A 107 0.54 -2.31 17.39
C LYS A 107 0.25 -1.58 16.09
N LEU A 108 -0.05 -0.29 16.19
CA LEU A 108 -0.23 0.57 15.04
C LEU A 108 1.04 0.59 14.19
N LEU A 109 0.85 0.45 12.87
CA LEU A 109 1.89 0.62 11.88
C LEU A 109 1.59 1.91 11.13
N GLU A 110 2.22 3.02 11.53
CA GLU A 110 2.01 4.34 10.93
C GLU A 110 3.14 4.73 9.97
N PHE A 111 4.36 4.28 10.27
CA PHE A 111 5.57 4.53 9.48
C PHE A 111 6.46 3.29 9.42
N ALA A 112 7.30 3.23 8.38
CA ALA A 112 8.37 2.25 8.24
C ALA A 112 9.48 2.81 7.34
N SER A 113 10.74 2.55 7.67
CA SER A 113 11.87 2.85 6.79
C SER A 113 11.73 2.17 5.43
N PHE A 114 11.24 0.92 5.41
CA PHE A 114 10.96 0.16 4.19
C PHE A 114 9.60 -0.53 4.24
N ALA A 115 8.89 -0.57 3.11
CA ALA A 115 7.64 -1.30 2.96
C ALA A 115 7.60 -2.04 1.62
N HIS A 116 7.60 -3.38 1.68
CA HIS A 116 7.38 -4.25 0.54
C HIS A 116 5.93 -4.77 0.55
N CYS A 117 5.10 -4.27 -0.36
CA CYS A 117 3.71 -4.68 -0.49
C CYS A 117 3.62 -5.89 -1.42
N GLN A 118 3.02 -6.99 -0.97
CA GLN A 118 2.81 -8.19 -1.79
C GLN A 118 1.53 -8.91 -1.32
N GLY A 119 0.68 -9.31 -2.27
CA GLY A 119 -0.61 -9.94 -1.95
C GLY A 119 -1.50 -9.03 -1.10
N THR A 120 -1.81 -9.44 0.13
CA THR A 120 -2.64 -8.67 1.09
C THR A 120 -1.85 -8.20 2.31
N ARG A 121 -0.52 -8.29 2.25
CA ARG A 121 0.39 -7.94 3.35
C ARG A 121 1.36 -6.85 2.92
N VAL A 122 1.91 -6.19 3.92
CA VAL A 122 3.13 -5.40 3.80
C VAL A 122 4.19 -6.04 4.68
N TYR A 123 5.38 -6.22 4.12
CA TYR A 123 6.57 -6.64 4.86
C TYR A 123 7.41 -5.39 5.08
N PHE A 124 7.77 -5.09 6.32
CA PHE A 124 8.35 -3.80 6.65
C PHE A 124 9.57 -3.89 7.58
N LEU A 125 10.38 -2.84 7.54
CA LEU A 125 11.41 -2.54 8.54
C LEU A 125 11.02 -1.23 9.23
N PRO A 126 11.07 -1.16 10.58
CA PRO A 126 10.78 0.06 11.33
C PRO A 126 11.49 1.30 10.79
#